data_AF-G3PEB5-F1
#
_entry.id   AF-G3PEB5-F1
#
_cell.length_a   1.000
_cell.length_b   1.000
_cell.length_c   1.000
_cell.angle_alpha   90.00
_cell.angle_beta   90.00
_cell.angle_gamma   90.00
#
_symmetry.space_group_name_H-M   'P 1'
#
loop_
_entity.id
_entity.type
_entity.pdbx_description
1 polymer ?
#
loop_
_entity_poly.entity_id
_entity_poly.type
_entity_poly.pdbx_seq_one_letter_code
_entity_poly.pdbx_strand_id
1 'polypeptide(L)'
;HGASRITRQSCPVGYANRDGTCVDVDECLLRKPCQHECRNTVGSFQCVCPPGYQLLPNGRSCKDIDECADQGIQCGHNQMCFNTRGGYQCLDTPCPASYQSGRSPGTCYRPCSLDCAAGGSPLLLQYKLLTLPSGIPANHNVVRLSAFSESGVLQQRTSFTVLEQEPVTGESGPVFGIRDEAGRGIIFTLRALNRAGLVRLKVQATTISLQGRITYQSIFIIYVSISTYPY
;
A
#
# COMPACT_ATOMS: atom_id res chain seq x y z
N HIS A 1 5.20 -58.76 -21.74
CA HIS A 1 6.22 -58.21 -20.83
C HIS A 1 7.25 -57.42 -21.63
N GLY A 2 7.05 -56.12 -21.82
CA GLY A 2 7.99 -55.23 -22.51
C GLY A 2 8.76 -54.40 -21.50
N ALA A 3 9.97 -54.84 -21.15
CA ALA A 3 10.86 -54.08 -20.29
C ALA A 3 11.35 -52.85 -21.05
N SER A 4 10.92 -51.66 -20.64
CA SER A 4 11.43 -50.40 -21.16
C SER A 4 12.90 -50.26 -20.75
N ARG A 5 13.77 -50.23 -21.75
CA ARG A 5 15.23 -50.19 -21.63
C ARG A 5 15.65 -48.79 -21.13
N ILE A 6 15.78 -48.62 -19.82
CA ILE A 6 16.38 -47.42 -19.22
C ILE A 6 17.85 -47.39 -19.62
N THR A 7 18.23 -46.43 -20.45
CA THR A 7 19.63 -46.19 -20.82
C THR A 7 20.42 -45.72 -19.61
N ARG A 8 21.59 -46.33 -19.41
CA ARG A 8 22.54 -46.20 -18.28
C ARG A 8 23.20 -44.82 -18.11
N GLN A 9 22.54 -43.74 -18.51
CA GLN A 9 23.12 -42.39 -18.52
C GLN A 9 22.16 -41.27 -18.10
N SER A 10 20.92 -41.57 -17.72
CA SER A 10 20.02 -40.54 -17.19
C SER A 10 20.07 -40.56 -15.66
N CYS A 11 20.56 -39.47 -15.07
CA CYS A 11 20.38 -39.23 -13.65
C CYS A 11 18.91 -38.86 -13.36
N PRO A 12 18.43 -39.05 -12.12
CA PRO A 12 17.13 -38.55 -11.70
C PRO A 12 17.00 -37.03 -11.92
N VAL A 13 15.77 -36.52 -12.00
CA VAL A 13 15.53 -35.07 -12.04
C VAL A 13 16.17 -34.42 -10.81
N GLY A 14 16.88 -33.31 -11.00
CA GLY A 14 17.67 -32.64 -9.96
C GLY A 14 19.13 -33.11 -9.87
N TYR A 15 19.57 -34.05 -10.71
CA TYR A 15 20.94 -34.57 -10.70
C TYR A 15 21.61 -34.48 -12.08
N ALA A 16 22.91 -34.22 -12.08
CA ALA A 16 23.75 -34.20 -13.26
C ALA A 16 24.78 -35.33 -13.19
N ASN A 17 25.05 -35.96 -14.33
CA ASN A 17 26.11 -36.96 -14.41
C ASN A 17 27.47 -36.27 -14.43
N ARG A 18 28.30 -36.55 -13.43
CA ARG A 18 29.72 -36.19 -13.41
C ARG A 18 30.53 -37.47 -13.23
N ASP A 19 31.27 -37.84 -14.27
CA ASP A 19 32.17 -39.00 -14.30
C ASP A 19 31.49 -40.33 -13.91
N GLY A 20 30.24 -40.53 -14.36
CA GLY A 20 29.47 -41.73 -14.08
C GLY A 20 28.75 -41.72 -12.73
N THR A 21 28.88 -40.64 -11.95
CA THR A 21 28.15 -40.44 -10.68
C THR A 21 27.09 -39.36 -10.84
N CYS A 22 25.91 -39.58 -10.26
CA CYS A 22 24.86 -38.57 -10.22
C CYS A 22 25.10 -37.65 -9.03
N VAL A 23 25.53 -36.43 -9.32
CA VAL A 23 25.69 -35.37 -8.32
C VAL A 23 24.50 -34.45 -8.36
N ASP A 24 24.13 -33.95 -7.19
CA ASP A 24 23.07 -32.96 -7.04
C ASP A 24 23.36 -31.71 -7.89
N VAL A 25 22.31 -31.17 -8.52
CA VAL A 25 22.38 -29.95 -9.31
C VAL A 25 22.01 -28.79 -8.42
N ASP A 26 22.96 -27.89 -8.16
CA ASP A 26 22.65 -26.65 -7.45
C ASP A 26 21.86 -25.70 -8.36
N GLU A 27 20.52 -25.75 -8.29
CA GLU A 27 19.68 -24.87 -9.10
C GLU A 27 19.80 -23.40 -8.70
N CYS A 28 20.20 -23.12 -7.45
CA CYS A 28 20.40 -21.76 -6.94
C CYS A 28 21.56 -21.06 -7.65
N LEU A 29 22.63 -21.78 -7.96
CA LEU A 29 23.76 -21.25 -8.73
C LEU A 29 23.48 -21.17 -10.24
N LEU A 30 22.70 -22.12 -10.78
CA LEU A 30 22.49 -22.23 -12.23
C LEU A 30 21.41 -21.31 -12.79
N ARG A 31 20.27 -21.20 -12.10
CA ARG A 31 19.04 -20.62 -12.69
C ARG A 31 18.45 -19.48 -11.87
N LYS A 32 18.92 -19.26 -10.64
CA LYS A 32 18.35 -18.31 -9.66
C LYS A 32 16.82 -18.36 -9.64
N PRO A 33 16.22 -19.52 -9.32
CA PRO A 33 14.80 -19.77 -9.53
C PRO A 33 13.86 -19.02 -8.57
N CYS A 34 14.40 -18.39 -7.53
CA CYS A 34 13.66 -17.74 -6.45
C CYS A 34 13.65 -16.21 -6.59
N GLN A 35 12.57 -15.57 -6.12
CA GLN A 35 12.50 -14.11 -6.04
C GLN A 35 13.47 -13.54 -4.98
N HIS A 36 13.66 -14.26 -3.88
CA HIS A 36 14.54 -13.86 -2.77
C HIS A 36 15.62 -14.93 -2.51
N GLU A 37 15.67 -15.53 -1.32
CA GLU A 37 16.69 -16.51 -0.96
C GLU A 37 16.38 -17.87 -1.60
N CYS A 38 17.42 -18.51 -2.15
CA CYS A 38 17.36 -19.87 -2.68
C CYS A 38 18.24 -20.77 -1.82
N ARG A 39 17.67 -21.88 -1.35
CA ARG A 39 18.38 -22.93 -0.63
C ARG A 39 18.40 -24.19 -1.47
N ASN A 40 19.59 -24.62 -1.86
CA ASN A 40 19.76 -25.88 -2.54
C ASN A 40 19.51 -27.04 -1.57
N THR A 41 18.83 -28.08 -2.03
CA THR A 41 18.51 -29.28 -1.25
C THR A 41 18.85 -30.51 -2.08
N VAL A 42 19.05 -31.67 -1.45
CA VAL A 42 19.42 -32.86 -2.20
C VAL A 42 18.28 -33.29 -3.14
N GLY A 43 18.51 -33.17 -4.45
CA GLY A 43 17.60 -33.46 -5.55
C GLY A 43 16.60 -32.36 -5.91
N SER A 44 16.70 -31.16 -5.32
CA SER A 44 15.84 -30.03 -5.63
C SER A 44 16.30 -28.73 -4.97
N PHE A 45 15.45 -27.69 -4.94
CA PHE A 45 15.70 -26.47 -4.21
C PHE A 45 14.45 -26.00 -3.49
N GLN A 46 14.63 -25.11 -2.50
CA GLN A 46 13.55 -24.42 -1.82
C GLN A 46 13.80 -22.91 -1.82
N CYS A 47 12.76 -22.15 -2.13
CA CYS A 47 12.79 -20.70 -2.01
C CYS A 47 12.32 -20.26 -0.63
N VAL A 48 13.04 -19.31 -0.04
CA VAL A 48 12.74 -18.76 1.28
C VAL A 48 12.41 -17.28 1.15
N CYS A 49 11.31 -16.88 1.77
CA CYS A 49 10.88 -15.50 1.82
C CYS A 49 11.50 -14.76 3.02
N PRO A 50 11.79 -13.46 2.89
CA PRO A 50 12.25 -12.65 4.01
C PRO A 50 11.17 -12.56 5.10
N PRO A 51 11.53 -12.16 6.35
CA PRO A 51 10.56 -11.89 7.40
C PRO A 51 9.46 -10.92 6.95
N GLY A 52 8.21 -11.18 7.33
CA GLY A 52 7.04 -10.40 6.91
C GLY A 52 6.46 -10.80 5.53
N TYR A 53 7.02 -11.83 4.90
CA TYR A 53 6.53 -12.33 3.61
C TYR A 53 6.20 -13.82 3.66
N GLN A 54 5.20 -14.22 2.89
CA GLN A 54 4.78 -15.60 2.71
C GLN A 54 5.08 -16.10 1.30
N LEU A 55 5.49 -17.37 1.19
CA LEU A 55 5.77 -18.01 -0.09
C LEU A 55 4.45 -18.28 -0.84
N LEU A 56 4.36 -17.84 -2.09
CA LEU A 56 3.21 -18.07 -2.94
C LEU A 56 3.11 -19.55 -3.37
N PRO A 57 1.93 -20.02 -3.81
CA PRO A 57 1.75 -21.41 -4.25
C PRO A 57 2.67 -21.87 -5.39
N ASN A 58 3.28 -20.94 -6.12
CA ASN A 58 4.27 -21.24 -7.14
C ASN A 58 5.63 -21.70 -6.57
N GLY A 59 5.81 -21.64 -5.24
CA GLY A 59 7.02 -22.04 -4.54
C GLY A 59 8.25 -21.17 -4.81
N ARG A 60 8.09 -20.00 -5.45
CA ARG A 60 9.19 -19.18 -5.96
C ARG A 60 9.09 -17.70 -5.62
N SER A 61 7.87 -17.18 -5.55
CA SER A 61 7.60 -15.76 -5.33
C SER A 61 7.08 -15.53 -3.91
N CYS A 62 7.34 -14.34 -3.39
CA CYS A 62 6.96 -13.94 -2.05
C CYS A 62 5.89 -12.86 -2.11
N LYS A 63 4.85 -13.00 -1.28
CA LYS A 63 3.83 -11.99 -1.07
C LYS A 63 3.99 -11.43 0.33
N ASP A 64 3.92 -10.11 0.43
CA ASP A 64 3.82 -9.40 1.71
C ASP A 64 2.64 -9.94 2.52
N ILE A 65 2.83 -10.14 3.82
CA ILE A 65 1.76 -10.50 4.74
C ILE A 65 1.11 -9.20 5.18
N ASP A 66 -0.22 -9.09 5.06
CA ASP A 66 -0.90 -7.91 5.57
C ASP A 66 -1.16 -8.09 7.07
N GLU A 67 -0.26 -7.66 7.96
CA GLU A 67 -0.46 -7.96 9.39
C GLU A 67 -1.72 -7.27 9.97
N CYS A 68 -2.15 -6.17 9.34
CA CYS A 68 -3.36 -5.47 9.74
C CYS A 68 -4.64 -6.22 9.34
N ALA A 69 -4.68 -6.78 8.13
CA ALA A 69 -5.86 -7.47 7.61
C ALA A 69 -5.84 -8.98 7.88
N ASP A 70 -4.69 -9.64 7.67
CA ASP A 70 -4.53 -11.09 7.74
C ASP A 70 -4.29 -11.56 9.18
N GLN A 71 -3.59 -10.78 10.01
CA GLN A 71 -3.29 -11.14 11.41
C GLN A 71 -4.14 -10.38 12.44
N GLY A 72 -4.92 -9.38 12.00
CA GLY A 72 -5.83 -8.63 12.87
C GLY A 72 -5.12 -7.85 13.98
N ILE A 73 -3.92 -7.35 13.71
CA ILE A 73 -3.15 -6.56 14.69
C ILE A 73 -3.98 -5.38 15.21
N GLN A 74 -4.12 -5.33 16.54
CA GLN A 74 -4.81 -4.25 17.23
C GLN A 74 -3.76 -3.25 17.77
N CYS A 75 -3.71 -2.08 17.13
CA CYS A 75 -2.93 -0.96 17.64
C CYS A 75 -3.55 -0.33 18.90
N GLY A 76 -2.80 0.52 19.57
CA GLY A 76 -3.24 1.21 20.79
C GLY A 76 -4.43 2.15 20.57
N HIS A 77 -4.91 2.76 21.66
CA HIS A 77 -6.04 3.70 21.60
C HIS A 77 -5.72 4.88 20.66
N ASN A 78 -6.69 5.25 19.80
CA ASN A 78 -6.54 6.26 18.74
C ASN A 78 -5.46 5.96 17.68
N GLN A 79 -5.01 4.71 17.54
CA GLN A 79 -4.06 4.33 16.50
C GLN A 79 -4.74 3.48 15.43
N MET A 80 -4.26 3.62 14.20
CA MET A 80 -4.62 2.71 13.12
C MET A 80 -3.44 1.80 12.79
N CYS A 81 -3.73 0.53 12.52
CA CYS A 81 -2.75 -0.38 11.98
C CYS A 81 -2.46 -0.01 10.53
N PHE A 82 -1.17 0.02 10.21
CA PHE A 82 -0.65 0.30 8.90
C PHE A 82 0.24 -0.87 8.43
N ASN A 83 -0.22 -1.61 7.41
CA ASN A 83 0.60 -2.61 6.75
C ASN A 83 1.70 -1.99 5.86
N THR A 84 2.94 -2.33 6.14
CA THR A 84 4.12 -1.92 5.38
C THR A 84 4.74 -3.13 4.69
N ARG A 85 5.62 -2.90 3.71
CA ARG A 85 6.34 -4.00 3.09
C ARG A 85 7.31 -4.65 4.10
N GLY A 86 7.02 -5.88 4.51
CA GLY A 86 7.77 -6.69 5.46
C GLY A 86 7.41 -6.47 6.94
N GLY A 87 6.30 -5.80 7.25
CA GLY A 87 5.87 -5.56 8.62
C GLY A 87 4.73 -4.57 8.74
N TYR A 88 4.43 -4.09 9.94
CA TYR A 88 3.40 -3.07 10.16
C TYR A 88 3.88 -1.93 11.05
N GLN A 89 3.14 -0.83 11.05
CA GLN A 89 3.30 0.29 11.96
C GLN A 89 1.95 0.65 12.58
N CYS A 90 1.97 1.14 13.81
CA CYS A 90 0.81 1.76 14.42
C CYS A 90 0.97 3.26 14.33
N LEU A 91 0.08 3.92 13.61
CA LEU A 91 0.12 5.38 13.42
C LEU A 91 -0.95 6.03 14.29
N ASP A 92 -0.55 7.09 14.99
CA ASP A 92 -1.47 7.92 15.77
C ASP A 92 -2.46 8.65 14.85
N THR A 93 -3.74 8.49 15.14
CA THR A 93 -4.88 9.09 14.41
C THR A 93 -5.81 9.86 15.34
N PRO A 94 -5.30 10.82 16.11
CA PRO A 94 -6.11 11.54 17.10
C PRO A 94 -7.15 12.42 16.42
N CYS A 95 -8.40 12.39 16.89
CA CYS A 95 -9.38 13.39 16.49
C CYS A 95 -9.01 14.76 17.08
N PRO A 96 -9.06 15.86 16.29
CA PRO A 96 -8.88 17.20 16.82
C PRO A 96 -9.90 17.53 17.92
N ALA A 97 -9.61 18.49 18.80
CA ALA A 97 -10.43 18.80 19.99
C ALA A 97 -11.92 19.07 19.70
N SER A 98 -12.26 19.59 18.51
CA SER A 98 -13.65 19.84 18.09
C SER A 98 -14.31 18.66 17.36
N TYR A 99 -13.63 17.52 17.22
CA TYR A 99 -14.11 16.34 16.51
C TYR A 99 -14.36 15.20 17.50
N GLN A 100 -15.33 14.37 17.16
CA GLN A 100 -15.65 13.13 17.85
C GLN A 100 -15.19 11.94 16.99
N SER A 101 -14.82 10.82 17.64
CA SER A 101 -14.48 9.58 16.96
C SER A 101 -15.69 9.01 16.24
N GLY A 102 -15.54 8.73 14.95
CA GLY A 102 -16.56 8.11 14.11
C GLY A 102 -16.69 6.60 14.33
N ARG A 103 -17.60 5.98 13.55
CA ARG A 103 -17.88 4.54 13.62
C ARG A 103 -16.73 3.65 13.16
N SER A 104 -15.84 4.18 12.32
CA SER A 104 -14.68 3.45 11.78
C SER A 104 -13.38 4.00 12.38
N PRO A 105 -12.38 3.14 12.66
CA PRO A 105 -11.05 3.59 13.07
C PRO A 105 -10.50 4.66 12.12
N GLY A 106 -9.84 5.68 12.68
CA GLY A 106 -9.30 6.79 11.90
C GLY A 106 -10.37 7.65 11.21
N THR A 107 -11.64 7.58 11.61
CA THR A 107 -12.67 8.53 11.17
C THR A 107 -13.03 9.45 12.32
N CYS A 108 -13.08 10.75 12.05
CA CYS A 108 -13.49 11.77 12.99
C CYS A 108 -14.60 12.60 12.35
N TYR A 109 -15.66 12.88 13.08
CA TYR A 109 -16.72 13.78 12.62
C TYR A 109 -16.81 14.97 13.55
N ARG A 110 -16.95 16.16 12.99
CA ARG A 110 -17.28 17.36 13.77
C ARG A 110 -18.80 17.54 13.72
N PRO A 111 -19.53 17.28 14.82
CA PRO A 111 -20.94 17.61 14.87
C PRO A 111 -21.09 19.13 14.77
N CYS A 112 -22.08 19.57 14.02
CA CYS A 112 -22.41 20.98 13.98
C CYS A 112 -23.25 21.33 15.21
N SER A 113 -22.77 22.21 16.10
CA SER A 113 -23.59 22.75 17.20
C SER A 113 -24.29 24.03 16.75
N LEU A 114 -25.64 24.05 16.83
CA LEU A 114 -26.60 25.16 16.62
C LEU A 114 -26.49 26.08 15.38
N ASP A 115 -25.37 26.14 14.65
CA ASP A 115 -25.16 27.00 13.47
C ASP A 115 -25.41 26.29 12.12
N CYS A 116 -26.11 25.15 12.12
CA CYS A 116 -26.60 24.56 10.87
C CYS A 116 -27.83 25.26 10.28
N ALA A 117 -28.38 26.27 10.96
CA ALA A 117 -29.47 27.09 10.42
C ALA A 117 -29.06 27.87 9.15
N ALA A 118 -27.76 27.94 8.81
CA ALA A 118 -27.22 28.62 7.63
C ALA A 118 -26.48 27.69 6.64
N GLY A 119 -26.77 26.38 6.61
CA GLY A 119 -26.32 25.50 5.52
C GLY A 119 -24.89 24.96 5.62
N GLY A 120 -24.33 24.84 6.83
CA GLY A 120 -23.07 24.11 7.05
C GLY A 120 -23.28 22.59 7.09
N SER A 121 -22.45 21.84 6.38
CA SER A 121 -22.45 20.36 6.39
C SER A 121 -21.45 19.82 7.43
N PRO A 122 -21.71 18.64 8.03
CA PRO A 122 -20.77 18.02 8.95
C PRO A 122 -19.42 17.84 8.27
N LEU A 123 -18.34 18.19 8.98
CA LEU A 123 -16.98 18.01 8.49
C LEU A 123 -16.52 16.61 8.87
N LEU A 124 -16.26 15.81 7.85
CA LEU A 124 -15.70 14.47 8.00
C LEU A 124 -14.19 14.55 7.84
N LEU A 125 -13.44 14.01 8.79
CA LEU A 125 -12.01 13.80 8.69
C LEU A 125 -11.74 12.29 8.64
N GLN A 126 -10.98 11.85 7.66
CA GLN A 126 -10.63 10.45 7.48
C GLN A 126 -9.12 10.28 7.34
N TYR A 127 -8.56 9.45 8.20
CA TYR A 127 -7.22 8.93 8.03
C TYR A 127 -7.25 7.84 6.98
N LYS A 128 -6.37 7.98 5.98
CA LYS A 128 -6.19 7.06 4.86
C LYS A 128 -4.72 6.76 4.71
N LEU A 129 -4.47 5.73 3.95
CA LEU A 129 -3.16 5.13 3.84
C LEU A 129 -2.89 4.69 2.41
N LEU A 130 -1.65 4.90 1.97
CA LEU A 130 -1.17 4.47 0.67
C LEU A 130 0.26 3.95 0.79
N THR A 131 0.49 2.70 0.38
CA THR A 131 1.84 2.12 0.28
C THR A 131 2.30 2.15 -1.17
N LEU A 132 3.46 2.75 -1.42
CA LEU A 132 4.07 2.88 -2.72
C LEU A 132 5.46 2.22 -2.76
N PRO A 133 5.85 1.56 -3.86
CA PRO A 133 7.23 1.14 -4.10
C PRO A 133 8.17 2.35 -4.28
N SER A 134 9.47 2.15 -4.07
CA SER A 134 10.48 3.11 -4.56
C SER A 134 10.65 3.01 -6.08
N GLY A 135 11.26 4.02 -6.68
CA GLY A 135 11.56 4.07 -8.12
C GLY A 135 10.39 4.53 -8.99
N ILE A 136 9.26 4.95 -8.40
CA ILE A 136 8.19 5.59 -9.17
C ILE A 136 8.73 6.90 -9.78
N PRO A 137 8.63 7.09 -11.11
CA PRO A 137 9.12 8.30 -11.76
C PRO A 137 8.28 9.53 -11.41
N ALA A 138 8.77 10.72 -11.76
CA ALA A 138 7.97 11.94 -11.68
C ALA A 138 6.76 11.89 -12.65
N ASN A 139 5.73 12.67 -12.35
CA ASN A 139 4.48 12.77 -13.10
C ASN A 139 3.70 11.45 -13.24
N HIS A 140 3.86 10.55 -12.27
CA HIS A 140 3.15 9.27 -12.25
C HIS A 140 1.94 9.34 -11.33
N ASN A 141 0.80 8.82 -11.80
CA ASN A 141 -0.42 8.75 -11.00
C ASN A 141 -0.29 7.63 -9.96
N VAL A 142 -0.58 7.92 -8.70
CA VAL A 142 -0.40 6.96 -7.60
C VAL A 142 -1.70 6.56 -6.91
N VAL A 143 -2.66 7.49 -6.79
CA VAL A 143 -3.96 7.17 -6.20
C VAL A 143 -5.06 8.07 -6.76
N ARG A 144 -6.27 7.53 -6.84
CA ARG A 144 -7.49 8.24 -7.22
C ARG A 144 -8.40 8.36 -6.00
N LEU A 145 -8.67 9.59 -5.58
CA LEU A 145 -9.59 9.93 -4.51
C LEU A 145 -11.01 10.12 -5.04
N SER A 146 -11.98 9.78 -4.21
CA SER A 146 -13.40 9.96 -4.48
C SER A 146 -14.11 10.25 -3.17
N ALA A 147 -15.03 11.21 -3.19
CA ALA A 147 -15.81 11.59 -2.03
C ALA A 147 -17.20 10.95 -2.10
N PHE A 148 -17.65 10.41 -0.96
CA PHE A 148 -18.97 9.81 -0.82
C PHE A 148 -19.73 10.54 0.29
N SER A 149 -21.05 10.62 0.17
CA SER A 149 -21.91 11.07 1.26
C SER A 149 -21.92 10.04 2.40
N GLU A 150 -22.51 10.40 3.55
CA GLU A 150 -22.75 9.45 4.65
C GLU A 150 -23.60 8.24 4.23
N SER A 151 -24.47 8.43 3.23
CA SER A 151 -25.28 7.35 2.61
C SER A 151 -24.53 6.52 1.57
N GLY A 152 -23.23 6.76 1.36
CA GLY A 152 -22.40 6.02 0.41
C GLY A 152 -22.59 6.45 -1.06
N VAL A 153 -23.22 7.60 -1.31
CA VAL A 153 -23.45 8.10 -2.67
C VAL A 153 -22.24 8.91 -3.14
N LEU A 154 -21.68 8.51 -4.29
CA LEU A 154 -20.54 9.19 -4.91
C LEU A 154 -20.88 10.65 -5.27
N GLN A 155 -20.05 11.57 -4.80
CA GLN A 155 -20.19 13.01 -5.03
C GLN A 155 -19.41 13.42 -6.29
N GLN A 156 -20.09 13.46 -7.44
CA GLN A 156 -19.49 13.71 -8.77
C GLN A 156 -18.99 15.15 -8.98
N ARG A 157 -19.43 16.12 -8.17
CA ARG A 157 -19.04 17.55 -8.28
C ARG A 157 -18.13 17.95 -7.12
N THR A 158 -17.09 17.17 -6.90
CA THR A 158 -16.15 17.36 -5.79
C THR A 158 -14.79 17.80 -6.30
N SER A 159 -14.30 18.93 -5.82
CA SER A 159 -12.92 19.37 -6.06
C SER A 159 -12.00 18.93 -4.93
N PHE A 160 -10.74 18.62 -5.26
CA PHE A 160 -9.73 18.19 -4.30
C PHE A 160 -8.56 19.17 -4.25
N THR A 161 -8.09 19.49 -3.05
CA THR A 161 -7.01 20.45 -2.83
C THR A 161 -6.07 19.96 -1.74
N VAL A 162 -4.76 19.93 -2.01
CA VAL A 162 -3.75 19.68 -0.97
C VAL A 162 -3.61 20.94 -0.12
N LEU A 163 -3.89 20.84 1.17
CA LEU A 163 -3.72 21.92 2.13
C LEU A 163 -2.30 21.94 2.69
N GLU A 164 -1.81 20.78 3.12
CA GLU A 164 -0.52 20.63 3.77
C GLU A 164 0.14 19.32 3.30
N GLN A 165 1.47 19.35 3.15
CA GLN A 165 2.29 18.17 2.95
C GLN A 165 3.51 18.28 3.87
N GLU A 166 3.66 17.29 4.75
CA GLU A 166 4.81 17.18 5.65
C GLU A 166 5.71 16.05 5.13
N PRO A 167 6.86 16.37 4.52
CA PRO A 167 7.83 15.36 4.11
C PRO A 167 8.55 14.77 5.33
N VAL A 168 9.12 13.58 5.15
CA VAL A 168 10.11 13.04 6.11
C VAL A 168 11.29 13.99 6.20
N THR A 169 11.82 14.14 7.41
CA THR A 169 13.06 14.85 7.73
C THR A 169 14.11 14.72 6.62
N GLY A 170 14.43 15.83 5.94
CA GLY A 170 15.56 15.92 5.01
C GLY A 170 15.25 16.18 3.53
N GLU A 171 13.98 16.24 3.11
CA GLU A 171 13.62 16.72 1.76
C GLU A 171 12.93 18.08 1.76
N SER A 172 13.40 19.00 0.90
CA SER A 172 12.79 20.32 0.72
C SER A 172 11.77 20.31 -0.42
N GLY A 173 10.55 20.76 -0.12
CA GLY A 173 9.47 21.00 -1.07
C GLY A 173 8.48 19.84 -1.27
N PRO A 174 7.42 20.05 -2.06
CA PRO A 174 6.34 19.09 -2.23
C PRO A 174 6.77 17.90 -3.08
N VAL A 175 6.38 16.70 -2.65
CA VAL A 175 6.63 15.42 -3.34
C VAL A 175 5.41 15.00 -4.17
N PHE A 176 4.20 15.37 -3.75
CA PHE A 176 2.96 14.98 -4.40
C PHE A 176 2.16 16.20 -4.84
N GLY A 177 1.57 16.09 -6.03
CA GLY A 177 0.57 17.02 -6.53
C GLY A 177 -0.80 16.35 -6.55
N ILE A 178 -1.86 17.15 -6.65
CA ILE A 178 -3.21 16.66 -6.91
C ILE A 178 -3.81 17.44 -8.09
N ARG A 179 -4.56 16.74 -8.92
CA ARG A 179 -5.39 17.36 -9.96
C ARG A 179 -6.79 16.77 -9.94
N ASP A 180 -7.76 17.55 -10.39
CA ASP A 180 -9.13 17.07 -10.54
C ASP A 180 -9.34 16.47 -11.93
N GLU A 181 -9.91 15.27 -11.99
CA GLU A 181 -10.38 14.63 -13.20
C GLU A 181 -11.82 14.14 -13.02
N ALA A 182 -12.78 14.95 -13.48
CA ALA A 182 -14.21 14.65 -13.43
C ALA A 182 -14.73 14.35 -12.01
N GLY A 183 -14.39 15.22 -11.04
CA GLY A 183 -14.84 15.08 -9.66
C GLY A 183 -14.07 14.05 -8.86
N ARG A 184 -12.87 13.69 -9.32
CA ARG A 184 -11.97 12.72 -8.68
C ARG A 184 -10.59 13.35 -8.54
N GLY A 185 -10.00 13.26 -7.36
CA GLY A 185 -8.67 13.77 -7.10
C GLY A 185 -7.60 12.77 -7.49
N ILE A 186 -6.79 13.04 -8.50
CA ILE A 186 -5.66 12.21 -8.87
C ILE A 186 -4.41 12.74 -8.18
N ILE A 187 -3.89 11.98 -7.22
CA ILE A 187 -2.59 12.26 -6.63
C ILE A 187 -1.53 11.72 -7.58
N PHE A 188 -0.54 12.54 -7.87
CA PHE A 188 0.59 12.20 -8.73
C PHE A 188 1.91 12.65 -8.10
N THR A 189 3.00 12.01 -8.52
CA THR A 189 4.35 12.36 -8.07
C THR A 189 4.85 13.62 -8.78
N LEU A 190 5.39 14.59 -8.04
CA LEU A 190 6.07 15.76 -8.61
C LEU A 190 7.55 15.48 -8.91
N ARG A 191 8.12 14.49 -8.22
CA ARG A 191 9.51 14.06 -8.33
C ARG A 191 9.59 12.54 -8.19
N ALA A 192 10.70 11.95 -8.63
CA ALA A 192 10.90 10.50 -8.51
C ALA A 192 11.00 10.07 -7.04
N LEU A 193 10.34 8.95 -6.68
CA LEU A 193 10.30 8.42 -5.32
C LEU A 193 11.48 7.47 -5.07
N ASN A 194 12.69 8.03 -4.96
CA ASN A 194 13.92 7.24 -4.83
C ASN A 194 14.31 6.94 -3.38
N ARG A 195 13.68 7.63 -2.41
CA ARG A 195 13.97 7.46 -0.99
C ARG A 195 12.75 6.89 -0.29
N ALA A 196 12.98 5.89 0.56
CA ALA A 196 11.96 5.38 1.45
C ALA A 196 11.60 6.44 2.50
N GLY A 197 10.35 6.43 2.94
CA GLY A 197 9.87 7.40 3.92
C GLY A 197 8.35 7.48 4.00
N LEU A 198 7.85 8.21 5.00
CA LEU A 198 6.44 8.47 5.24
C LEU A 198 6.10 9.94 5.00
N VAL A 199 5.22 10.22 4.04
CA VAL A 199 4.72 11.56 3.77
C VAL A 199 3.30 11.69 4.28
N ARG A 200 3.00 12.75 5.02
CA ARG A 200 1.63 13.05 5.46
C ARG A 200 1.02 14.12 4.57
N LEU A 201 -0.07 13.78 3.89
CA LEU A 201 -0.86 14.68 3.04
C LEU A 201 -2.17 15.03 3.73
N LYS A 202 -2.49 16.32 3.80
CA LYS A 202 -3.81 16.80 4.21
C LYS A 202 -4.53 17.32 2.96
N VAL A 203 -5.56 16.59 2.53
CA VAL A 203 -6.32 16.89 1.32
C VAL A 203 -7.74 17.26 1.71
N GLN A 204 -8.22 18.42 1.26
CA GLN A 204 -9.61 18.80 1.38
C GLN A 204 -10.36 18.42 0.12
N ALA A 205 -11.54 17.81 0.30
CA ALA A 205 -12.50 17.57 -0.76
C ALA A 205 -13.75 18.42 -0.52
N THR A 206 -14.12 19.22 -1.50
CA THR A 206 -15.25 20.16 -1.42
C THR A 206 -16.25 19.84 -2.52
N THR A 207 -17.45 19.40 -2.12
CA THR A 207 -18.55 19.11 -3.06
C THR A 207 -19.42 20.35 -3.23
N ILE A 208 -19.74 20.69 -4.48
CA ILE A 208 -20.52 21.86 -4.84
C ILE A 208 -21.82 21.42 -5.53
N SER A 209 -22.96 21.99 -5.11
CA SER A 209 -24.26 21.77 -5.73
C SER A 209 -24.34 22.30 -7.16
N LEU A 210 -25.45 22.00 -7.85
CA LEU A 210 -25.74 22.59 -9.16
C LEU A 210 -25.85 24.13 -9.09
N GLN A 211 -26.28 24.67 -7.95
CA GLN A 211 -26.43 26.11 -7.70
C GLN A 211 -25.14 26.78 -7.19
N GLY A 212 -23.99 26.07 -7.19
CA GLY A 212 -22.71 26.65 -6.78
C GLY A 212 -22.50 26.75 -5.26
N ARG A 213 -23.37 26.15 -4.44
CA ARG A 213 -23.21 26.13 -2.98
C ARG A 213 -22.41 24.92 -2.53
N ILE A 214 -21.59 25.08 -1.50
CA ILE A 214 -20.89 23.95 -0.88
C ILE A 214 -21.92 23.07 -0.17
N THR A 215 -21.96 21.78 -0.53
CA THR A 215 -22.90 20.80 0.06
C THR A 215 -22.22 19.78 0.94
N TYR A 216 -20.94 19.47 0.72
CA TYR A 216 -20.17 18.57 1.58
C TYR A 216 -18.72 19.01 1.63
N GLN A 217 -18.10 18.88 2.79
CA GLN A 217 -16.67 19.08 2.97
C GLN A 217 -16.09 17.92 3.77
N SER A 218 -15.00 17.36 3.26
CA SER A 218 -14.25 16.31 3.95
C SER A 218 -12.75 16.57 3.87
N ILE A 219 -12.03 16.08 4.88
CA ILE A 219 -10.58 16.15 4.98
C ILE A 219 -10.06 14.73 4.97
N PHE A 220 -9.13 14.44 4.08
CA PHE A 220 -8.36 13.20 4.08
C PHE A 220 -6.98 13.50 4.64
N ILE A 221 -6.61 12.82 5.71
CA ILE A 221 -5.22 12.74 6.16
C ILE A 221 -4.63 11.46 5.59
N ILE A 222 -3.84 11.57 4.54
CA ILE A 222 -3.29 10.43 3.82
C ILE A 222 -1.83 10.25 4.21
N TYR A 223 -1.53 9.13 4.87
CA TYR A 223 -0.16 8.69 5.10
C TYR A 223 0.31 7.91 3.88
N VAL A 224 1.30 8.44 3.17
CA VAL A 224 1.91 7.82 2.00
C VAL A 224 3.26 7.25 2.39
N SER A 225 3.38 5.94 2.46
CA SER A 225 4.64 5.26 2.75
C SER A 225 5.31 4.82 1.47
N ILE A 226 6.57 5.20 1.31
CA ILE A 226 7.44 4.81 0.21
C ILE A 226 8.37 3.72 0.75
N SER A 227 8.25 2.53 0.18
CA SER A 227 9.04 1.35 0.52
C SER A 227 10.50 1.49 0.06
N THR A 228 11.43 0.82 0.73
CA THR A 228 12.84 0.67 0.30
C THR A 228 13.01 -0.24 -0.91
N TYR A 229 12.05 -1.13 -1.16
CA TYR A 229 12.04 -2.03 -2.30
C TYR A 229 11.39 -1.37 -3.52
N PRO A 230 12.06 -1.38 -4.69
CA PRO A 230 11.44 -0.98 -5.94
C PRO A 230 10.35 -1.98 -6.37
N TYR A 231 9.50 -1.56 -7.31
CA TYR A 231 8.55 -2.47 -7.98
C TYR A 231 9.26 -3.28 -9.07
#